data_AF-A0A7S0F2A9-F1
#
_entry.id   AF-A0A7S0F2A9-F1
#
_cell.length_a   1.000
_cell.length_b   1.000
_cell.length_c   1.000
_cell.angle_alpha   90.00
_cell.angle_beta   90.00
_cell.angle_gamma   90.00
#
_symmetry.space_group_name_H-M   'P 1'
#
loop_
_entity.id
_entity.type
_entity.pdbx_description
1 polymer ?
#
loop_
_entity_poly.entity_id
_entity_poly.type
_entity_poly.pdbx_seq_one_letter_code
_entity_poly.pdbx_strand_id
1 'polypeptide(L)'
;KRILKYGGCSPCCVFVALIFLQRLKTRLGANVSLTSTNFQRLFLIATMTAAKFLDDFYYSNTSWAEIGSLKLKELNKLELEFLFLMQFDLHVYRFEYDNFVASLNLEARSEDFQKSDNDESSLVCKVPSYCDVTSAVTAF
;
A
#
# COMPACT_ATOMS: atom_id res chain seq x y z
N LYS A 1 2.75 -8.93 -7.79
CA LYS A 1 3.18 -10.30 -7.41
C LYS A 1 4.53 -10.36 -6.66
N ARG A 2 5.63 -9.69 -7.07
CA ARG A 2 6.93 -9.77 -6.34
C ARG A 2 6.94 -9.08 -4.97
N ILE A 3 6.32 -7.89 -4.88
CA ILE A 3 6.28 -7.08 -3.65
C ILE A 3 5.58 -7.84 -2.52
N LEU A 4 4.41 -8.43 -2.81
CA LEU A 4 3.63 -9.21 -1.84
C LEU A 4 4.29 -10.54 -1.45
N LYS A 5 5.12 -11.12 -2.33
CA LYS A 5 5.77 -12.41 -2.09
C LYS A 5 7.09 -12.29 -1.32
N TYR A 6 7.81 -11.18 -1.46
CA TYR A 6 9.14 -11.00 -0.89
C TYR A 6 9.23 -9.81 0.09
N GLY A 7 8.21 -8.97 0.17
CA GLY A 7 8.19 -7.79 1.04
C GLY A 7 8.10 -8.10 2.52
N GLY A 8 7.72 -9.33 2.91
CA GLY A 8 7.64 -9.76 4.31
C GLY A 8 6.71 -8.93 5.19
N CYS A 9 5.93 -8.03 4.59
CA CYS A 9 5.06 -7.09 5.29
C CYS A 9 3.72 -7.74 5.64
N SER A 10 3.12 -7.29 6.73
CA SER A 10 1.76 -7.69 7.10
C SER A 10 0.77 -7.37 5.97
N PRO A 11 -0.31 -8.17 5.77
CA PRO A 11 -1.39 -7.81 4.87
C PRO A 11 -1.96 -6.42 5.15
N CYS A 12 -1.95 -5.97 6.41
CA CYS A 12 -2.35 -4.61 6.82
C CYS A 12 -1.59 -3.51 6.07
N CYS A 13 -0.28 -3.70 5.87
CA CYS A 13 0.59 -2.73 5.20
C CYS A 13 0.20 -2.51 3.75
N VAL A 14 -0.33 -3.53 3.09
CA VAL A 14 -0.83 -3.44 1.71
C VAL A 14 -2.08 -2.57 1.66
N PHE A 15 -3.03 -2.76 2.58
CA PHE A 15 -4.23 -1.93 2.66
C PHE A 15 -3.88 -0.47 2.95
N VAL A 16 -2.99 -0.22 3.91
CA VAL A 16 -2.54 1.14 4.23
C VAL A 16 -1.78 1.79 3.08
N ALA A 17 -0.97 1.02 2.34
CA ALA A 17 -0.31 1.52 1.13
C ALA A 17 -1.32 1.97 0.06
N LEU A 18 -2.43 1.24 -0.12
CA LEU A 18 -3.49 1.64 -1.05
C LEU A 18 -4.19 2.93 -0.61
N ILE A 19 -4.44 3.09 0.69
CA ILE A 19 -4.97 4.36 1.26
C ILE A 19 -4.00 5.51 0.99
N PHE A 20 -2.69 5.29 1.17
CA PHE A 20 -1.68 6.30 0.84
C PHE A 20 -1.69 6.68 -0.63
N LEU A 21 -1.84 5.71 -1.54
CA LEU A 21 -1.95 6.00 -2.97
C LEU A 21 -3.23 6.79 -3.31
N GLN A 22 -4.34 6.50 -2.65
CA GLN A 22 -5.58 7.26 -2.81
C GLN A 22 -5.42 8.71 -2.31
N ARG A 23 -4.79 8.91 -1.15
CA ARG A 23 -4.43 10.24 -0.64
C ARG A 23 -3.55 10.98 -1.63
N LEU A 24 -2.49 10.33 -2.12
CA LEU A 24 -1.54 10.90 -3.07
C LEU A 24 -2.21 11.31 -4.39
N LYS A 25 -3.15 10.52 -4.89
CA LYS A 25 -3.98 10.87 -6.07
C LYS A 25 -4.81 12.13 -5.82
N THR A 26 -5.46 12.23 -4.66
CA THR A 26 -6.24 13.43 -4.29
C THR A 26 -5.36 14.67 -4.16
N ARG A 27 -4.13 14.53 -3.63
CA ARG A 27 -3.18 15.64 -3.44
C ARG A 27 -2.54 16.11 -4.75
N LEU A 28 -2.21 15.19 -5.65
CA LEU A 28 -1.58 15.50 -6.95
C LEU A 28 -2.59 15.99 -8.00
N GLY A 29 -3.89 15.72 -7.81
CA GLY A 29 -4.96 16.12 -8.72
C GLY A 29 -4.96 15.36 -10.05
N ALA A 30 -5.79 15.82 -10.99
CA ALA A 30 -6.01 15.17 -12.30
C ALA A 30 -4.80 15.25 -13.26
N ASN A 31 -3.72 15.93 -12.88
CA ASN A 31 -2.56 16.17 -13.73
C ASN A 31 -1.55 15.00 -13.73
N VAL A 32 -1.72 13.99 -12.88
CA VAL A 32 -0.82 12.84 -12.81
C VAL A 32 -1.43 11.64 -13.52
N SER A 33 -0.88 11.31 -14.68
CA SER A 33 -1.19 10.07 -15.38
C SER A 33 -0.45 8.90 -14.73
N LEU A 34 -1.19 8.01 -14.06
CA LEU A 34 -0.65 6.78 -13.50
C LEU A 34 -0.35 5.77 -14.61
N THR A 35 0.87 5.81 -15.14
CA THR A 35 1.37 4.74 -16.01
C THR A 35 1.66 3.49 -15.19
N SER A 36 1.47 2.30 -15.76
CA SER A 36 1.72 1.00 -15.09
C SER A 36 3.10 0.93 -14.39
N THR A 37 4.15 1.43 -15.03
CA THR A 37 5.52 1.48 -14.46
C THR A 37 5.65 2.44 -13.27
N ASN A 38 4.98 3.59 -13.33
CA ASN A 38 4.99 4.58 -12.25
C ASN A 38 4.20 4.06 -11.05
N PHE A 39 3.04 3.44 -11.31
CA PHE A 39 2.23 2.82 -10.26
C PHE A 39 3.00 1.73 -9.52
N GLN A 40 3.74 0.86 -10.22
CA GLN A 40 4.53 -0.19 -9.56
C GLN A 40 5.57 0.39 -8.59
N ARG A 41 6.26 1.47 -8.98
CA ARG A 41 7.24 2.15 -8.13
C ARG A 41 6.57 2.86 -6.96
N LEU A 42 5.50 3.59 -7.20
CA LEU A 42 4.72 4.26 -6.15
C LEU A 42 4.18 3.27 -5.13
N PHE A 43 3.62 2.15 -5.59
CA PHE A 43 3.09 1.09 -4.74
C PHE A 43 4.20 0.41 -3.91
N LEU A 44 5.39 0.19 -4.50
CA LEU A 44 6.56 -0.30 -3.75
C LEU A 44 6.91 0.65 -2.60
N ILE A 45 7.05 1.96 -2.88
CA ILE A 45 7.41 2.96 -1.88
C ILE A 45 6.32 3.07 -0.81
N ALA A 46 5.04 3.12 -1.21
CA ALA A 46 3.92 3.18 -0.27
C ALA A 46 3.87 1.97 0.66
N THR A 47 4.11 0.76 0.13
CA THR A 47 4.15 -0.48 0.92
C THR A 47 5.35 -0.51 1.87
N MET A 48 6.52 -0.07 1.40
CA MET A 48 7.72 0.03 2.24
C MET A 48 7.51 1.02 3.39
N THR A 49 6.99 2.21 3.11
CA THR A 49 6.71 3.24 4.12
C THR A 49 5.64 2.77 5.11
N ALA A 50 4.60 2.10 4.63
CA ALA A 50 3.57 1.51 5.50
C ALA A 50 4.16 0.42 6.41
N ALA A 51 5.01 -0.47 5.89
CA ALA A 51 5.69 -1.49 6.69
C ALA A 51 6.58 -0.88 7.77
N LYS A 52 7.33 0.19 7.45
CA LYS A 52 8.14 0.92 8.46
C LYS A 52 7.30 1.61 9.53
N PHE A 53 6.07 1.99 9.22
CA PHE A 53 5.18 2.70 10.13
C PHE A 53 4.36 1.76 11.01
N LEU A 54 4.00 0.58 10.48
CA LEU A 54 3.07 -0.36 11.11
C LEU A 54 3.73 -1.64 11.63
N ASP A 55 4.78 -2.14 11.00
CA ASP A 55 5.38 -3.41 11.40
C ASP A 55 6.59 -3.14 12.32
N ASP A 56 6.62 -3.77 13.49
CA ASP A 56 7.78 -3.71 14.41
C ASP A 56 9.06 -4.28 13.77
N PHE A 57 8.88 -5.29 12.91
CA PHE A 57 9.93 -5.93 12.14
C PHE A 57 9.78 -5.59 10.66
N TYR A 58 10.61 -4.68 10.18
CA TYR A 58 10.61 -4.26 8.77
C TYR A 58 11.96 -4.51 8.11
N TYR A 59 11.94 -4.74 6.80
CA TYR A 59 13.16 -4.88 6.01
C TYR A 59 13.84 -3.54 5.74
N SER A 60 15.17 -3.58 5.66
CA SER A 60 16.00 -2.44 5.30
C SER A 60 15.76 -1.94 3.87
N ASN A 61 16.10 -0.68 3.61
CA ASN A 61 15.95 -0.08 2.26
C ASN A 61 16.78 -0.81 1.20
N THR A 62 17.88 -1.45 1.57
CA THR A 62 18.66 -2.28 0.63
C THR A 62 17.86 -3.49 0.16
N SER A 63 17.18 -4.19 1.06
CA SER A 63 16.30 -5.32 0.73
C SER A 63 15.14 -4.88 -0.17
N TRP A 64 14.51 -3.74 0.14
CA TRP A 64 13.45 -3.18 -0.69
C TRP A 64 13.94 -2.73 -2.08
N ALA A 65 15.16 -2.22 -2.18
CA ALA A 65 15.78 -1.84 -3.45
C ALA A 65 15.98 -3.07 -4.34
N GLU A 66 16.40 -4.20 -3.77
CA GLU A 66 16.55 -5.47 -4.49
C GLU A 66 15.20 -6.02 -4.98
N ILE A 67 14.15 -5.93 -4.15
CA ILE A 67 12.78 -6.34 -4.52
C ILE A 67 12.25 -5.49 -5.68
N GLY A 68 12.50 -4.18 -5.63
CA GLY A 68 12.07 -3.21 -6.63
C GLY A 68 12.95 -3.13 -7.88
N SER A 69 14.09 -3.82 -7.91
CA SER A 69 15.15 -3.64 -8.91
C SER A 69 15.57 -2.17 -9.07
N LEU A 70 15.68 -1.44 -7.97
CA LEU A 70 16.08 -0.03 -7.92
C LEU A 70 17.49 0.11 -7.31
N LYS A 71 18.18 1.21 -7.62
CA LYS A 71 19.40 1.56 -6.89
C LYS A 71 19.02 2.06 -5.50
N LEU A 72 19.78 1.71 -4.47
CA LEU A 72 19.53 2.17 -3.09
C LEU A 72 19.37 3.70 -2.99
N LYS A 73 20.25 4.46 -3.67
CA LYS A 73 20.17 5.93 -3.69
C LYS A 73 18.87 6.44 -4.33
N GLU A 74 18.40 5.77 -5.37
CA GLU A 74 17.14 6.11 -6.04
C GLU A 74 15.95 5.80 -5.12
N LEU A 75 15.94 4.63 -4.48
CA LEU A 75 14.90 4.24 -3.54
C LEU A 75 14.79 5.24 -2.37
N ASN A 76 15.93 5.60 -1.75
CA ASN A 76 15.94 6.56 -0.65
C ASN A 76 15.42 7.95 -1.07
N LYS A 77 15.75 8.38 -2.30
CA LYS A 77 15.23 9.65 -2.83
C LYS A 77 13.71 9.58 -3.03
N LEU A 78 13.22 8.50 -3.63
CA LEU A 78 11.79 8.30 -3.86
C LEU A 78 10.99 8.18 -2.56
N GLU A 79 11.56 7.53 -1.54
CA GLU A 79 10.97 7.48 -0.21
C GLU A 79 10.81 8.87 0.39
N LEU A 80 11.86 9.69 0.32
CA LEU A 80 11.83 11.04 0.85
C LEU A 80 10.82 11.93 0.08
N GLU A 81 10.82 11.87 -1.26
CA GLU A 81 9.82 12.56 -2.09
C GLU A 81 8.40 12.13 -1.73
N PHE A 82 8.16 10.82 -1.54
CA PHE A 82 6.86 10.30 -1.13
C PHE A 82 6.42 10.85 0.23
N LEU A 83 7.30 10.88 1.23
CA LEU A 83 6.99 11.44 2.55
C LEU A 83 6.63 12.93 2.49
N PHE A 84 7.34 13.70 1.66
CA PHE A 84 7.01 15.11 1.42
C PHE A 84 5.66 15.29 0.72
N LEU A 85 5.37 14.47 -0.29
CA LEU A 85 4.06 14.48 -0.97
C LEU A 85 2.91 14.14 -0.02
N MET A 86 3.17 13.24 0.94
CA MET A 86 2.22 12.88 2.00
C MET A 86 2.18 13.90 3.13
N GLN A 87 3.03 14.93 3.14
CA GLN A 87 3.19 15.89 4.23
C GLN A 87 3.44 15.21 5.60
N PHE A 88 4.08 14.04 5.58
CA PHE A 88 4.27 13.17 6.76
C PHE A 88 2.96 12.74 7.47
N ASP A 89 1.81 12.88 6.82
CA ASP A 89 0.52 12.38 7.29
C ASP A 89 0.38 10.89 6.92
N LEU A 90 0.95 10.03 7.77
CA LEU A 90 0.91 8.57 7.64
C LEU A 90 -0.14 7.91 8.54
N HIS A 91 -0.77 8.68 9.42
CA HIS A 91 -1.76 8.14 10.34
C HIS A 91 -3.07 7.87 9.59
N VAL A 92 -3.52 6.62 9.60
CA VAL A 92 -4.82 6.23 9.03
C VAL A 92 -5.83 6.17 10.16
N TYR A 93 -6.89 6.97 10.05
CA TYR A 93 -7.97 6.97 11.03
C TYR A 93 -8.96 5.83 10.77
N ARG A 94 -9.66 5.37 11.82
CA ARG A 94 -10.65 4.30 11.73
C ARG A 94 -11.70 4.56 10.66
N PHE A 95 -12.28 5.76 10.67
CA PHE A 95 -13.32 6.16 9.73
C PHE A 95 -12.85 6.09 8.27
N GLU A 96 -11.59 6.44 8.01
CA GLU A 96 -11.03 6.43 6.67
C GLU A 96 -10.76 5.01 6.20
N TYR A 97 -10.23 4.16 7.08
CA TYR A 97 -10.05 2.75 6.81
C TYR A 97 -11.38 2.07 6.48
N ASP A 98 -12.40 2.28 7.32
CA ASP A 98 -13.72 1.69 7.13
C ASP A 98 -14.37 2.19 5.82
N ASN A 99 -14.22 3.48 5.50
CA ASN A 99 -14.69 4.05 4.22
C ASN A 99 -13.96 3.42 3.03
N PHE A 100 -12.65 3.22 3.12
CA PHE A 100 -11.85 2.59 2.07
C PHE A 100 -12.28 1.14 1.81
N VAL A 101 -12.47 0.37 2.89
CA VAL A 101 -12.97 -1.00 2.80
C VAL A 101 -14.38 -1.04 2.20
N ALA A 102 -15.26 -0.11 2.59
CA ALA A 102 -16.59 0.01 2.01
C ALA A 102 -16.56 0.31 0.51
N SER A 103 -15.70 1.24 0.06
CA SER A 103 -15.55 1.55 -1.37
C SER A 103 -15.02 0.35 -2.17
N LEU A 104 -14.03 -0.37 -1.63
CA LEU A 104 -13.49 -1.57 -2.30
C LEU A 104 -14.55 -2.66 -2.46
N ASN A 105 -15.35 -2.91 -1.41
CA ASN A 105 -16.44 -3.90 -1.47
C ASN A 105 -17.52 -3.50 -2.49
N LEU A 106 -17.75 -2.20 -2.68
CA LEU A 106 -18.70 -1.71 -3.68
C LEU A 106 -18.17 -1.89 -5.11
N GLU A 107 -16.89 -1.59 -5.33
CA GLU A 107 -16.21 -1.77 -6.63
C GLU A 107 -16.10 -3.27 -7.00
N ALA A 108 -15.75 -4.14 -6.05
CA ALA A 108 -15.69 -5.58 -6.27
C ALA A 108 -17.03 -6.16 -6.78
N ARG A 109 -18.16 -5.65 -6.25
CA ARG A 109 -19.50 -6.06 -6.70
C ARG A 109 -19.86 -5.54 -8.10
N SER A 110 -19.23 -4.48 -8.55
CA SER A 110 -19.41 -3.96 -9.91
C SER A 110 -18.57 -4.68 -10.97
N GLU A 111 -17.46 -5.32 -10.56
CA GLU A 111 -16.60 -6.12 -11.47
C GLU A 111 -17.09 -7.56 -11.66
N ASP A 112 -18.00 -8.05 -10.81
CA ASP A 112 -18.63 -9.38 -10.93
C ASP A 112 -19.50 -9.56 -12.19
N PHE A 113 -19.71 -8.51 -13.01
CA PHE A 113 -20.45 -8.61 -14.27
C PHE A 113 -19.58 -8.94 -15.50
N GLN A 114 -18.25 -9.11 -15.37
CA GLN A 114 -17.37 -9.33 -16.54
C GLN A 114 -16.24 -10.36 -16.44
N LYS A 115 -16.26 -11.36 -15.54
CA LYS A 115 -15.34 -12.52 -15.72
C LYS A 115 -15.92 -13.85 -15.24
N SER A 116 -16.40 -14.63 -16.21
CA SER A 116 -16.45 -16.09 -16.13
C SER A 116 -15.08 -16.68 -16.51
N ASP A 117 -14.81 -17.85 -15.93
CA ASP A 117 -13.75 -18.83 -16.20
C ASP A 117 -12.41 -18.70 -15.43
N ASN A 118 -12.42 -19.38 -14.29
CA ASN A 118 -11.48 -20.40 -13.79
C ASN A 118 -9.97 -20.12 -13.81
N ASP A 119 -9.42 -19.79 -12.63
CA ASP A 119 -8.47 -20.67 -11.93
C ASP A 119 -8.37 -20.28 -10.45
N GLU A 120 -8.56 -21.30 -9.61
CA GLU A 120 -8.55 -21.30 -8.15
C GLU A 120 -7.12 -21.21 -7.61
N SER A 121 -6.84 -20.27 -6.69
CA SER A 121 -5.97 -20.47 -5.52
C SER A 121 -5.75 -19.15 -4.79
N SER A 122 -6.46 -19.02 -3.66
CA SER A 122 -6.09 -18.28 -2.45
C SER A 122 -5.52 -16.87 -2.65
N LEU A 123 -6.40 -15.87 -2.55
CA LEU A 123 -6.14 -14.56 -1.90
C LEU A 123 -7.48 -13.80 -1.76
N VAL A 124 -8.53 -14.46 -1.24
CA VAL A 124 -9.51 -13.68 -0.45
C VAL A 124 -8.78 -13.36 0.84
N CYS A 125 -7.94 -12.33 0.78
CA CYS A 125 -7.34 -11.77 1.97
C CYS A 125 -8.52 -11.32 2.80
N LYS A 126 -8.80 -11.99 3.94
CA LYS A 126 -9.74 -11.44 4.91
C LYS A 126 -9.29 -10.00 5.16
N VAL A 127 -10.16 -9.05 4.87
CA VAL A 127 -9.87 -7.64 5.10
C VAL A 127 -9.47 -7.50 6.56
N PRO A 128 -8.25 -7.03 6.86
CA PRO A 128 -7.81 -6.88 8.23
C PRO A 128 -8.79 -5.99 9.01
N SER A 129 -9.02 -6.27 10.28
CA SER A 129 -9.71 -5.29 11.12
C SER A 129 -8.79 -4.09 11.29
N TYR A 130 -9.34 -2.88 11.41
CA TYR A 130 -8.50 -1.72 11.77
C TYR A 130 -7.76 -1.91 13.09
N CYS A 131 -8.29 -2.70 14.02
CA CYS A 131 -7.55 -3.06 15.23
C CYS A 131 -6.25 -3.80 14.86
N ASP A 132 -6.26 -4.66 13.85
CA ASP A 132 -5.06 -5.35 13.34
C ASP A 132 -4.10 -4.38 12.65
N VAL A 133 -4.60 -3.23 12.18
CA VAL A 133 -3.79 -2.16 11.58
C VAL A 133 -3.15 -1.28 12.66
N THR A 134 -3.85 -0.99 13.76
CA THR A 134 -3.36 -0.09 14.82
C THR A 134 -2.70 -0.80 15.99
N SER A 135 -2.78 -2.13 16.09
CA SER A 135 -2.19 -2.92 17.19
C SER A 135 -0.71 -2.62 17.42
N ALA A 136 0.04 -2.27 16.37
CA ALA A 136 1.46 -1.89 16.47
C ALA A 136 1.71 -0.41 16.80
N VAL A 137 0.76 0.49 16.50
CA VAL A 137 0.93 1.94 16.71
C VAL A 137 0.49 2.38 18.12
N THR A 138 -0.32 1.57 18.80
CA THR A 138 -0.95 1.92 20.09
C THR A 138 -0.14 1.46 21.32
N ALA A 139 1.08 0.95 21.15
CA ALA A 139 1.93 0.43 22.23
C ALA A 139 2.80 1.50 22.94
N PHE A 140 2.45 2.79 22.80
CA PHE A 140 3.12 3.91 23.50
C PHE A 140 2.29 4.45 24.66
#